data_AF-A0A6P6DQE3-F1
#
_entry.id   AF-A0A6P6DQE3-F1
#
_cell.length_a   1.000
_cell.length_b   1.000
_cell.length_c   1.000
_cell.angle_alpha   90.00
_cell.angle_beta   90.00
_cell.angle_gamma   90.00
#
_symmetry.space_group_name_H-M   'P 1'
#
loop_
_entity.id
_entity.type
_entity.pdbx_description
1 polymer ?
#
loop_
_entity_poly.entity_id
_entity_poly.type
_entity_poly.pdbx_seq_one_letter_code
_entity_poly.pdbx_strand_id
1 'polypeptide(L)' 'MSAYMLWLNASREKIKSDHPGISITDLSKKAGEIWKGMSKEKKEEWDRKAEDARREYEKAMKEYEGGRGESSKR' A
#
# COMPACT_ATOMS: atom_id res chain seq x y z
N MET A 1 -7.02 -0.79 -2.75
CA MET A 1 -5.65 -0.90 -2.17
C MET A 1 -5.35 -2.39 -1.91
N SER A 2 -4.13 -2.88 -2.14
CA SER A 2 -3.76 -4.29 -1.81
C SER A 2 -2.99 -4.40 -0.48
N ALA A 3 -3.03 -5.58 0.16
CA ALA A 3 -2.35 -5.84 1.44
C ALA A 3 -0.85 -5.59 1.39
N TYR A 4 -0.21 -6.07 0.32
CA TYR A 4 1.21 -5.81 0.08
C TYR A 4 1.51 -4.31 -0.01
N MET A 5 0.70 -3.52 -0.72
CA MET A 5 0.94 -2.09 -0.89
C MET A 5 0.74 -1.31 0.41
N LEU A 6 -0.25 -1.67 1.24
CA LEU A 6 -0.42 -1.07 2.56
C LEU A 6 0.75 -1.38 3.48
N TRP A 7 1.13 -2.66 3.55
CA TRP A 7 2.25 -3.10 4.35
C TRP A 7 3.57 -2.46 3.89
N LEU A 8 3.79 -2.37 2.57
CA LEU A 8 4.96 -1.74 1.98
C LEU A 8 5.03 -0.27 2.37
N ASN A 9 3.92 0.48 2.27
CA ASN A 9 3.90 1.89 2.67
C ASN A 9 4.22 2.08 4.16
N ALA A 10 3.63 1.25 5.03
CA ALA A 10 3.90 1.29 6.47
C ALA A 10 5.34 0.87 6.81
N SER A 11 5.91 -0.08 6.07
CA SER A 11 7.24 -0.65 6.35
C SER A 11 8.37 0.08 5.62
N ARG A 12 8.08 0.83 4.56
CA ARG A 12 9.07 1.51 3.72
C ARG A 12 9.94 2.46 4.55
N GLU A 13 9.35 3.24 5.44
CA GLU A 13 10.09 4.16 6.29
C GLU A 13 11.03 3.42 7.25
N LYS A 14 10.55 2.32 7.83
CA LYS A 14 11.37 1.44 8.66
C LYS A 14 12.54 0.84 7.88
N ILE A 15 12.28 0.29 6.69
CA ILE A 15 13.34 -0.29 5.84
C ILE A 15 14.38 0.77 5.44
N LYS A 16 13.94 2.01 5.15
CA LYS A 16 14.87 3.13 4.89
C LYS A 16 15.67 3.54 6.12
N SER A 17 15.06 3.51 7.30
CA SER A 17 15.73 3.83 8.55
C SER A 17 16.78 2.76 8.90
N ASP A 18 16.44 1.49 8.71
CA ASP A 18 17.35 0.36 8.94
C ASP A 18 18.47 0.30 7.88
N HIS A 19 18.20 0.80 6.67
CA HIS A 19 19.13 0.84 5.54
C HIS A 19 19.23 2.26 4.96
N PRO A 20 19.91 3.20 5.64
CA PRO A 20 20.07 4.56 5.15
C PRO A 20 20.79 4.55 3.80
N GLY A 21 20.23 5.25 2.82
CA GLY A 21 20.76 5.31 1.45
C GLY A 21 20.36 4.14 0.53
N ILE A 22 19.47 3.24 0.97
CA ILE A 22 18.96 2.16 0.12
C ILE A 22 18.25 2.72 -1.13
N SER A 23 18.57 2.14 -2.29
CA SER A 23 17.91 2.50 -3.55
C SER A 23 16.45 2.03 -3.54
N ILE A 24 15.59 2.68 -4.32
CA ILE A 24 14.18 2.25 -4.44
C ILE A 24 14.08 0.82 -5.00
N THR A 25 14.99 0.45 -5.90
CA THR A 25 15.07 -0.90 -6.47
C THR A 25 15.40 -1.94 -5.40
N ASP A 26 16.40 -1.67 -4.57
CA ASP A 26 16.81 -2.61 -3.52
C ASP A 26 15.80 -2.66 -2.37
N LEU A 27 15.16 -1.53 -2.05
CA LEU A 27 14.05 -1.48 -1.11
C LEU A 27 12.89 -2.36 -1.60
N SER A 28 12.55 -2.29 -2.87
CA SER A 28 11.45 -3.08 -3.46
C SER A 28 11.78 -4.58 -3.41
N LYS A 29 13.03 -4.96 -3.71
CA LYS A 29 13.50 -6.35 -3.56
C LYS A 29 13.41 -6.82 -2.12
N LYS A 30 13.99 -6.05 -1.18
CA LYS A 30 14.00 -6.35 0.26
C LYS A 30 12.59 -6.48 0.82
N ALA A 31 11.69 -5.59 0.43
CA ALA A 31 10.31 -5.63 0.85
C ALA A 31 9.58 -6.87 0.30
N GLY A 32 9.85 -7.25 -0.96
CA GLY A 32 9.33 -8.50 -1.53
C GLY A 32 9.81 -9.74 -0.78
N GLU A 33 11.07 -9.78 -0.34
CA GLU A 33 11.62 -10.87 0.48
C GLU A 33 10.95 -10.93 1.86
N ILE A 34 10.84 -9.81 2.56
CA ILE A 34 10.19 -9.75 3.88
C ILE A 34 8.73 -10.17 3.76
N TRP A 35 8.00 -9.65 2.77
CA TRP A 35 6.60 -10.02 2.54
C TRP A 35 6.45 -11.51 2.26
N LYS A 36 7.30 -12.09 1.40
CA LYS A 36 7.28 -13.53 1.14
C LYS A 36 7.51 -14.33 2.43
N GLY A 37 8.47 -13.91 3.26
CA GLY A 37 8.80 -14.54 4.55
C GLY A 37 7.80 -14.29 5.68
N MET A 38 6.83 -13.38 5.53
CA MET A 38 5.82 -13.14 6.56
C MET A 38 4.88 -14.34 6.75
N SER A 39 4.59 -14.62 8.02
CA SER A 39 3.59 -15.62 8.42
C SER A 39 2.22 -15.31 7.85
N LYS A 40 1.43 -16.36 7.63
CA LYS A 40 0.06 -16.26 7.11
C LYS A 40 -0.82 -15.35 7.98
N GLU A 41 -0.71 -15.45 9.30
CA GLU A 41 -1.46 -14.62 10.25
C GLU A 41 -1.21 -13.12 10.05
N LYS A 42 0.07 -12.73 9.90
CA LYS A 42 0.43 -11.34 9.64
C LYS A 42 -0.11 -10.87 8.29
N LYS A 43 0.04 -11.69 7.24
CA LYS A 43 -0.53 -11.39 5.92
C LYS A 43 -2.04 -11.20 5.99
N GLU A 44 -2.74 -12.06 6.72
CA GLU A 44 -4.19 -12.00 6.90
C GLU A 44 -4.65 -10.75 7.67
N GLU A 45 -3.86 -10.26 8.64
CA GLU A 45 -4.10 -8.95 9.26
C GLU A 45 -4.02 -7.82 8.22
N TRP A 46 -3.01 -7.86 7.35
CA TRP A 46 -2.86 -6.87 6.28
C TRP A 46 -3.93 -7.00 5.19
N ASP A 47 -4.40 -8.22 4.89
CA ASP A 47 -5.52 -8.45 3.97
C ASP A 47 -6.80 -7.84 4.52
N ARG A 48 -7.13 -8.04 5.80
CA ARG A 48 -8.26 -7.37 6.45
C ARG A 48 -8.16 -5.85 6.39
N LYS A 49 -6.98 -5.29 6.72
CA LYS A 49 -6.70 -3.85 6.58
C LYS A 49 -6.84 -3.36 5.13
N ALA A 50 -6.47 -4.19 4.16
CA ALA A 50 -6.58 -3.86 2.74
C ALA A 50 -8.00 -3.89 2.22
N GLU A 51 -8.82 -4.80 2.69
CA GLU A 51 -10.25 -4.82 2.38
C GLU A 51 -10.94 -3.55 2.89
N ASP A 52 -10.66 -3.17 4.14
CA ASP A 52 -11.21 -1.95 4.74
C ASP A 52 -10.76 -0.69 4.00
N ALA A 53 -9.45 -0.54 3.76
CA ALA A 53 -8.91 0.59 3.00
C ALA A 53 -9.42 0.62 1.55
N ARG A 54 -9.71 -0.54 0.95
CA ARG A 54 -10.30 -0.61 -0.40
C ARG A 54 -11.75 -0.13 -0.37
N ARG A 55 -12.55 -0.52 0.62
CA ARG A 55 -13.93 -0.04 0.77
C ARG A 55 -13.97 1.47 0.96
N GLU A 56 -13.10 2.02 1.80
CA GLU A 56 -12.99 3.47 2.00
C GLU A 56 -12.55 4.17 0.71
N TYR A 57 -11.57 3.62 -0.01
CA TYR A 57 -11.15 4.15 -1.30
C TYR A 57 -12.25 4.08 -2.36
N GLU A 58 -13.01 2.98 -2.42
CA GLU A 58 -14.15 2.82 -3.34
C GLU A 58 -15.27 3.81 -3.02
N LYS A 59 -15.56 4.03 -1.73
CA LYS A 59 -16.53 5.03 -1.29
C LYS A 59 -16.08 6.45 -1.65
N ALA A 60 -14.83 6.79 -1.31
CA ALA A 60 -14.24 8.07 -1.66
C ALA A 60 -14.15 8.26 -3.18
N MET A 61 -13.84 7.22 -3.96
CA MET A 61 -13.83 7.26 -5.42
C MET A 61 -15.23 7.45 -6.00
N LYS A 62 -16.27 6.84 -5.44
CA LYS A 62 -17.66 7.11 -5.87
C LYS A 62 -18.06 8.56 -5.62
N GLU A 63 -17.72 9.11 -4.46
CA GLU A 63 -17.93 10.54 -4.16
C GLU A 63 -17.09 11.43 -5.07
N TYR A 64 -15.89 10.99 -5.42
CA TYR A 64 -14.96 11.72 -6.27
C TYR A 64 -15.32 11.67 -7.76
N GLU A 65 -15.75 10.53 -8.30
CA GLU A 65 -16.24 10.39 -9.68
C GLU A 65 -17.53 11.18 -9.90
N GLY A 66 -18.36 11.33 -8.85
CA GLY A 66 -19.49 12.27 -8.86
C GLY A 66 -19.08 13.74 -8.98
N GLY A 67 -17.85 14.10 -8.60
CA GLY A 67 -17.30 15.46 -8.72
C GLY A 67 -16.28 15.65 -9.86
N ARG A 68 -15.71 14.58 -10.41
CA ARG A 68 -14.64 14.65 -11.44
C ARG A 68 -15.13 14.66 -12.89
N GLY A 69 -16.44 14.56 -13.12
CA GLY A 69 -17.04 14.80 -14.43
C GLY A 69 -16.78 16.20 -15.00
N GLU A 70 -16.32 17.16 -14.18
CA GLU A 70 -16.19 18.57 -14.58
C GLU A 70 -14.76 19.13 -14.64
N SER A 71 -13.70 18.34 -14.42
CA SER A 71 -12.32 18.87 -14.40
C SER A 71 -11.32 18.22 -15.37
N SER A 72 -11.79 17.47 -16.38
CA SER A 72 -10.93 17.01 -17.49
C SER A 72 -11.28 17.66 -18.83
N LYS A 73 -11.76 18.91 -18.81
CA LYS A 73 -11.91 19.73 -20.01
C LYS A 73 -11.54 21.18 -19.73
N ARG A 74 -10.24 21.47 -19.63
CA ARG A 74 -9.67 22.79 -19.93
C ARG A 74 -8.32 22.60 -20.61
#